data_AF-A0A3B9QBJ3-F1
#
_entry.id   AF-A0A3B9QBJ3-F1
#
_cell.length_a   1.000
_cell.length_b   1.000
_cell.length_c   1.000
_cell.angle_alpha   90.00
_cell.angle_beta   90.00
_cell.angle_gamma   90.00
#
_symmetry.space_group_name_H-M   'P 1'
#
loop_
_entity.id
_entity.type
_entity.pdbx_description
1 polymer ?
#
loop_
_entity_poly.entity_id
_entity_poly.type
_entity_poly.pdbx_seq_one_letter_code
_entity_poly.pdbx_strand_id
1 'polypeptide(L)'
;MPVAPKRIIKEIRSLRHKKFRQEKQAYFAEGIAIVLSALENQAPVQYVIYSPELLRSETAYEAISEARAVSRAMRLAPKRSCPYPDAITLWVSVR
;
A
#
# COMPACT_ATOMS: atom_id res chain seq x y z
N MET A 1 -11.90 6.13 -4.37
CA MET A 1 -10.96 4.98 -4.31
C MET A 1 -11.69 3.70 -3.91
N PRO A 2 -11.52 2.60 -4.66
CA PRO A 2 -12.12 1.31 -4.35
C PRO A 2 -11.54 0.72 -3.05
N VAL A 3 -12.31 -0.15 -2.38
CA VAL A 3 -11.85 -0.86 -1.19
C VAL A 3 -10.96 -2.05 -1.59
N ALA A 4 -9.85 -2.24 -0.87
CA ALA A 4 -8.95 -3.34 -1.11
C ALA A 4 -9.64 -4.70 -0.79
N PRO A 5 -9.67 -5.64 -1.75
CA PRO A 5 -10.28 -6.95 -1.51
C PRO A 5 -9.43 -7.79 -0.55
N LYS A 6 -10.10 -8.66 0.22
CA LYS A 6 -9.47 -9.54 1.23
C LYS A 6 -8.31 -10.39 0.68
N ARG A 7 -8.39 -10.82 -0.60
CA ARG A 7 -7.33 -11.57 -1.28
C ARG A 7 -6.02 -10.77 -1.37
N ILE A 8 -6.09 -9.52 -1.82
CA ILE A 8 -4.91 -8.65 -1.96
C ILE A 8 -4.27 -8.39 -0.59
N ILE A 9 -5.09 -8.14 0.43
CA ILE A 9 -4.58 -7.95 1.80
C ILE A 9 -3.81 -9.18 2.28
N LYS A 10 -4.33 -10.40 2.03
CA LYS A 10 -3.62 -11.65 2.36
C LYS A 10 -2.32 -11.81 1.59
N GLU A 11 -2.30 -11.46 0.30
CA GLU A 11 -1.10 -11.54 -0.53
C GLU A 11 -0.02 -10.57 -0.07
N ILE A 12 -0.37 -9.35 0.33
CA ILE A 12 0.61 -8.39 0.85
C ILE A 12 1.20 -8.88 2.17
N ARG A 13 0.36 -9.43 3.05
CA ARG A 13 0.82 -10.01 4.31
C ARG A 13 1.78 -11.18 4.11
N SER A 14 1.61 -11.99 3.07
CA SER A 14 2.51 -13.12 2.81
C SER A 14 3.95 -12.66 2.57
N LEU A 15 4.16 -11.46 2.05
CA LEU A 15 5.47 -10.89 1.74
C LEU A 15 6.29 -10.51 2.98
N ARG A 16 5.71 -10.57 4.18
CA ARG A 16 6.49 -10.52 5.43
C ARG A 16 7.46 -11.70 5.53
N HIS A 17 7.17 -12.83 4.89
CA HIS A 17 8.08 -13.97 4.86
C HIS A 17 9.04 -13.93 3.67
N LYS A 18 10.31 -14.25 3.93
CA LYS A 18 11.40 -14.25 2.94
C LYS A 18 11.08 -15.11 1.70
N LYS A 19 10.51 -16.30 1.91
CA LYS A 19 10.12 -17.22 0.83
C LYS A 19 9.23 -16.54 -0.22
N PHE A 20 8.15 -15.90 0.23
CA PHE A 20 7.20 -15.24 -0.67
C PHE A 20 7.79 -13.99 -1.35
N ARG A 21 8.75 -13.30 -0.71
CA ARG A 21 9.46 -12.18 -1.37
C ARG A 21 10.32 -12.65 -2.53
N GLN A 22 11.05 -13.75 -2.33
CA GLN A 22 11.89 -14.33 -3.39
C GLN A 22 11.05 -14.90 -4.52
N GLU A 23 9.95 -15.57 -4.20
CA GLU A 23 9.04 -16.15 -5.20
C GLU A 23 8.33 -15.07 -6.03
N LYS A 24 7.85 -14.00 -5.38
CA LYS A 24 7.08 -12.94 -6.04
C LYS A 24 7.91 -11.77 -6.55
N GLN A 25 9.21 -11.72 -6.23
CA GLN A 25 10.11 -10.59 -6.52
C GLN A 25 9.48 -9.25 -6.09
N ALA A 26 8.93 -9.24 -4.89
CA ALA A 26 8.20 -8.08 -4.38
C ALA A 26 8.43 -7.90 -2.88
N TYR A 27 8.36 -6.65 -2.45
CA TYR A 27 8.58 -6.28 -1.07
C TYR A 27 7.35 -5.58 -0.51
N PHE A 28 7.28 -5.63 0.81
CA PHE A 28 6.23 -4.96 1.55
C PHE A 28 6.85 -3.80 2.31
N ALA A 29 6.31 -2.59 2.10
CA ALA A 29 6.80 -1.36 2.70
C ALA A 29 5.65 -0.67 3.46
N GLU A 30 5.90 -0.31 4.71
CA GLU A 30 4.97 0.43 5.57
C GLU A 30 5.58 1.79 5.94
N GLY A 31 4.73 2.81 6.08
CA GLY A 31 5.13 4.15 6.52
C GLY A 31 5.16 5.19 5.40
N ILE A 32 4.51 6.33 5.62
CA ILE A 32 4.27 7.34 4.60
C ILE A 32 5.57 7.88 3.96
N ALA A 33 6.65 8.04 4.71
CA ALA A 33 7.93 8.54 4.17
C ALA A 33 8.53 7.60 3.10
N ILE A 34 8.49 6.28 3.34
CA ILE A 34 8.99 5.29 2.37
C ILE A 34 8.11 5.28 1.11
N VAL A 35 6.80 5.47 1.31
CA VAL A 35 5.83 5.56 0.22
C VAL A 35 6.09 6.75 -0.67
N LEU A 36 6.23 7.93 -0.07
CA LEU A 36 6.53 9.16 -0.79
C LEU A 36 7.84 9.02 -1.57
N SER A 37 8.89 8.55 -0.90
CA SER A 37 10.19 8.31 -1.55
C SER A 37 10.08 7.32 -2.72
N ALA A 38 9.31 6.24 -2.60
CA ALA A 38 9.10 5.29 -3.69
C ALA A 38 8.35 5.91 -4.88
N LEU A 39 7.36 6.77 -4.62
CA LEU A 39 6.62 7.49 -5.65
C LEU A 39 7.49 8.54 -6.35
N GLU A 40 8.24 9.33 -5.57
CA GLU A 40 9.18 10.34 -6.07
C GLU A 40 10.27 9.73 -6.97
N ASN A 41 10.81 8.57 -6.57
CA ASN A 41 11.81 7.85 -7.36
C ASN A 41 11.22 6.98 -8.48
N GLN A 42 9.91 7.07 -8.74
CA GLN A 42 9.22 6.30 -9.78
C GLN A 42 9.47 4.79 -9.67
N ALA A 43 9.58 4.29 -8.44
CA ALA A 43 9.72 2.86 -8.20
C ALA A 43 8.49 2.11 -8.77
N PRO A 44 8.62 0.84 -9.17
CA PRO A 44 7.51 0.07 -9.74
C PRO A 44 6.44 -0.34 -8.69
N VAL A 45 5.75 0.64 -8.12
CA VAL A 45 4.69 0.43 -7.12
C VAL A 45 3.47 -0.18 -7.79
N GLN A 46 3.06 -1.37 -7.34
CA GLN A 46 1.89 -2.05 -7.91
C GLN A 46 0.60 -1.70 -7.15
N TYR A 47 0.63 -1.69 -5.82
CA TYR A 47 -0.54 -1.31 -5.01
C TYR A 47 -0.19 -0.28 -3.93
N VAL A 48 -1.04 0.72 -3.79
CA VAL A 48 -1.01 1.66 -2.66
C VAL A 48 -2.25 1.41 -1.82
N ILE A 49 -2.10 0.91 -0.60
CA ILE A 49 -3.22 0.66 0.31
C ILE A 49 -3.11 1.60 1.51
N TYR A 50 -4.16 2.38 1.76
CA TYR A 50 -4.17 3.33 2.85
C TYR A 50 -5.45 3.27 3.66
N SER A 51 -5.36 3.64 4.93
CA SER A 51 -6.52 3.90 5.78
C SER A 51 -6.82 5.40 5.75
N PRO A 52 -7.99 5.84 5.27
CA PRO A 52 -8.36 7.26 5.27
C PRO A 52 -8.38 7.86 6.68
N GLU A 53 -8.73 7.06 7.68
CA GLU A 53 -8.83 7.48 9.09
C GLU A 53 -7.44 7.77 9.71
N LEU A 54 -6.39 7.14 9.18
CA LEU A 54 -5.02 7.31 9.65
C LEU A 54 -4.24 8.36 8.85
N LEU A 55 -4.77 8.76 7.68
CA LEU A 55 -4.18 9.82 6.88
C LEU A 55 -4.60 11.18 7.46
N ARG A 56 -3.71 11.78 8.26
CA ARG A 56 -3.95 13.08 8.92
C ARG A 56 -3.27 14.27 8.24
N SER A 57 -2.45 14.02 7.22
CA SER A 57 -1.65 15.03 6.53
C SER A 57 -2.21 15.27 5.12
N GLU A 58 -2.36 16.53 4.74
CA GLU A 58 -2.84 16.97 3.42
C GLU A 58 -1.86 16.58 2.31
N THR A 59 -0.55 16.77 2.54
CA THR A 59 0.53 16.29 1.65
C THR A 59 0.46 14.78 1.38
N ALA A 60 0.04 13.98 2.35
CA ALA A 60 -0.12 12.54 2.14
C ALA A 60 -1.33 12.22 1.23
N TYR A 61 -2.40 13.03 1.30
CA TYR A 61 -3.56 12.89 0.42
C TYR A 61 -3.21 13.23 -1.03
N GLU A 62 -2.47 14.31 -1.24
CA GLU A 62 -2.00 14.73 -2.56
C GLU A 62 -1.14 13.66 -3.21
N ALA A 63 -0.14 13.14 -2.49
CA ALA A 63 0.72 12.09 -3.01
C ALA A 63 -0.03 10.79 -3.39
N ILE A 64 -1.05 10.40 -2.62
CA ILE A 64 -1.90 9.25 -2.96
C ILE A 64 -2.77 9.55 -4.20
N SER A 65 -3.20 10.81 -4.36
CA SER A 65 -3.93 11.25 -5.55
C SER A 65 -3.06 11.15 -6.80
N GLU A 66 -1.81 11.59 -6.72
CA GLU A 66 -0.82 11.47 -7.80
C GLU A 66 -0.46 10.02 -8.09
N ALA A 67 -0.30 9.20 -7.04
CA ALA A 67 -0.05 7.78 -7.16
C ALA A 67 -1.13 7.05 -7.97
N ARG A 68 -2.35 7.59 -8.06
CA ARG A 68 -3.45 7.03 -8.88
C ARG A 68 -3.10 6.97 -10.37
N ALA A 69 -2.31 7.92 -10.86
CA ALA A 69 -1.91 7.96 -12.27
C ALA A 69 -0.89 6.86 -12.60
N VAL A 70 -0.07 6.48 -11.62
CA VAL A 70 1.09 5.59 -11.81
C VAL A 70 0.81 4.17 -11.30
N SER A 71 -0.04 4.02 -10.29
CA SER A 71 -0.22 2.78 -9.54
C SER A 71 -1.66 2.57 -9.07
N ARG A 72 -2.03 1.33 -8.71
CA ARG A 72 -3.40 1.00 -8.31
C ARG A 72 -3.62 1.32 -6.84
N ALA A 73 -4.12 2.53 -6.57
CA ALA A 73 -4.47 3.00 -5.23
C ALA A 73 -5.84 2.46 -4.74
N MET A 74 -5.87 1.93 -3.51
CA MET A 74 -7.04 1.34 -2.87
C MET A 74 -7.13 1.77 -1.39
N ARG A 75 -8.36 1.82 -0.85
CA ARG A 75 -8.61 2.12 0.56
C ARG A 75 -8.79 0.83 1.36
N LEU A 76 -8.34 0.81 2.61
CA LEU A 76 -8.78 -0.22 3.55
C LEU A 76 -10.27 -0.04 3.88
N ALA A 77 -10.95 -1.15 4.15
CA ALA A 77 -12.29 -1.13 4.70
C ALA A 77 -12.25 -0.52 6.13
N PRO A 78 -13.32 0.16 6.57
CA PRO A 78 -13.38 0.77 7.91
C PRO A 78 -13.23 -0.29 9.01
N LYS A 79 -12.63 0.08 10.14
CA LYS A 79 -12.22 -0.83 11.24
C LYS A 79 -13.32 -1.80 11.70
N ARG A 80 -14.60 -1.40 11.64
CA ARG A 80 -15.75 -2.25 12.02
C ARG A 80 -15.98 -3.47 11.11
N SER A 81 -15.49 -3.42 9.88
CA SER A 81 -15.63 -4.48 8.86
C SER A 81 -14.29 -5.07 8.43
N CYS A 82 -13.19 -4.39 8.75
CA CYS A 82 -11.84 -4.83 8.42
C CYS A 82 -11.22 -5.50 9.64
N PRO A 83 -10.93 -6.81 9.60
CA PRO A 83 -10.20 -7.48 10.67
C PRO A 83 -8.75 -6.96 10.86
N TYR A 84 -8.30 -5.99 10.05
CA TYR A 84 -6.93 -5.47 10.03
C TYR A 84 -6.92 -3.92 10.00
N PRO A 85 -7.06 -3.27 11.17
CA PRO A 85 -7.39 -1.85 11.26
C PRO A 85 -6.22 -0.84 11.17
N ASP A 86 -4.96 -1.26 11.28
CA ASP A 86 -3.85 -0.35 11.62
C ASP A 86 -2.81 -0.13 10.50
N ALA A 87 -3.08 -0.56 9.26
CA ALA A 87 -2.04 -0.68 8.25
C ALA A 87 -2.13 0.42 7.17
N ILE A 88 -1.27 1.44 7.22
CA ILE A 88 -0.89 2.18 6.01
C ILE A 88 0.11 1.28 5.27
N THR A 89 -0.29 0.68 4.17
CA THR A 89 0.35 -0.51 3.58
C THR A 89 0.63 -0.25 2.11
N LEU A 90 1.89 -0.04 1.74
CA LEU A 90 2.27 -0.01 0.34
C LEU A 90 2.80 -1.35 -0.12
N TRP A 91 2.44 -1.69 -1.35
CA TRP A 91 3.05 -2.79 -2.05
C TRP A 91 3.93 -2.27 -3.18
N VAL A 92 5.23 -2.33 -2.92
CA VAL A 92 6.27 -1.94 -3.87
C VAL A 92 6.78 -3.22 -4.53
N SER A 93 6.52 -3.35 -5.83
CA SER A 93 7.24 -4.33 -6.64
C SER A 93 8.59 -3.71 -6.94
N VAL A 94 9.67 -4.45 -6.72
CA VAL A 94 10.99 -4.02 -7.21
C VAL A 94 11.28 -4.98 -8.36
N ARG A 95 11.30 -4.48 -9.59
CA ARG A 95 11.97 -5.18 -10.68
C ARG A 95 13.42 -4.76 -10.69
#